data_AF-A0A0F9CDM4-F1
#
_entry.id   AF-A0A0F9CDM4-F1
#
_cell.length_a   1.000
_cell.length_b   1.000
_cell.length_c   1.000
_cell.angle_alpha   90.00
_cell.angle_beta   90.00
_cell.angle_gamma   90.00
#
_symmetry.space_group_name_H-M   'P 1'
#
loop_
_entity.id
_entity.type
_entity.pdbx_description
1 polymer ?
#
loop_
_entity_poly.entity_id
_entity_poly.type
_entity_poly.pdbx_seq_one_letter_code
_entity_poly.pdbx_strand_id
1 'polypeptide(L)'
;YSVGTDNGFGYTWIDSDEEGGPVYAFNDISGTGTDVTETLGGDGAAEVSITFPFEFYGETYDNAFINANGFVAFEAPGGTTYTNQQIPTDGAVNNMIAGLWDDLEPQEFDGSVHYQAFEDRFIVQWTNASKFSGTADATVTFQIVLNSDGNIDVYYEDVASAPFLNSATVGIENADGTDGAQVAFNTAYIKNGLALHFVKPDVPLTSFISDVMPISGVVPAGGSRPLTVTLDATDLNDGTYFDELVVSSNDPVNTPTTLFELTVIGFPQITVTPDTLDFGGVFVDQSASADFLIQNTGTKTLEISELSNGNPDFVLDTVAPLSLSPDESLVVGVTFTPSSIGAINDEVTLVSNDAFEMATAIVTLSGVGIDPPIIGVTPDALALTVNKGDSITESINITNTGGSVLDYSVTPPYFGSTDQANATPQIYPQLEFAKIRSKEAGDTRKGPAFMNASGGPGTFGYTWVDNNSGGPAYDFIDISTSGTLIDVGGDGNAAVELPFEFNFFGNDQDSVTIAANGFLTFAPVVGSNFTNAQIPSVTEPNYFIAPLWSDLEPQNGTGVF
;
A
#
# COMPACT_ATOMS: atom_id res chain seq x y z
N TYR A 1 40.78 -1.43 -18.26
CA TYR A 1 39.80 -1.41 -19.35
C TYR A 1 38.73 -0.47 -18.89
N SER A 2 38.79 0.74 -19.41
CA SER A 2 37.81 1.81 -19.25
C SER A 2 36.63 1.58 -20.18
N VAL A 3 35.98 0.43 -19.99
CA VAL A 3 34.84 -0.03 -20.76
C VAL A 3 33.88 -0.65 -19.75
N GLY A 4 32.59 -0.38 -19.88
CA GLY A 4 31.57 -0.94 -18.98
C GLY A 4 30.22 -1.11 -19.69
N THR A 5 29.32 -1.80 -19.02
CA THR A 5 27.94 -2.02 -19.47
C THR A 5 27.00 -1.68 -18.33
N ASP A 6 25.74 -1.45 -18.66
CA ASP A 6 24.66 -1.58 -17.68
C ASP A 6 24.41 -3.07 -17.35
N ASN A 7 23.48 -3.35 -16.43
CA ASN A 7 23.19 -4.70 -15.95
C ASN A 7 22.00 -5.35 -16.68
N GLY A 8 21.23 -4.60 -17.48
CA GLY A 8 19.98 -5.08 -18.08
C GLY A 8 19.77 -4.67 -19.52
N PHE A 9 19.54 -3.38 -19.78
CA PHE A 9 18.99 -2.84 -21.02
C PHE A 9 19.97 -2.97 -22.20
N GLY A 10 21.28 -2.95 -21.93
CA GLY A 10 22.34 -3.18 -22.90
C GLY A 10 23.15 -1.93 -23.27
N TYR A 11 23.04 -0.82 -22.53
CA TYR A 11 23.95 0.31 -22.71
C TYR A 11 25.39 -0.12 -22.42
N THR A 12 26.31 0.35 -23.26
CA THR A 12 27.76 0.18 -23.02
C THR A 12 28.43 1.54 -23.01
N TRP A 13 29.61 1.65 -22.40
CA TRP A 13 30.40 2.86 -22.46
C TRP A 13 31.88 2.56 -22.68
N ILE A 14 32.56 3.49 -23.34
CA ILE A 14 34.01 3.47 -23.58
C ILE A 14 34.58 4.88 -23.45
N ASP A 15 35.78 5.00 -22.89
CA ASP A 15 36.49 6.28 -22.82
C ASP A 15 37.53 6.47 -23.94
N SER A 16 37.99 7.71 -24.12
CA SER A 16 38.96 8.08 -25.16
C SER A 16 40.38 7.57 -24.96
N ASP A 17 40.73 6.99 -23.81
CA ASP A 17 42.06 6.39 -23.59
C ASP A 17 42.15 4.96 -24.16
N GLU A 18 41.01 4.31 -24.39
CA GLU A 18 40.94 2.94 -24.92
C GLU A 18 40.99 2.91 -26.46
N GLU A 19 41.51 1.81 -27.01
CA GLU A 19 41.55 1.60 -28.46
C GLU A 19 40.12 1.47 -29.00
N GLY A 20 39.75 2.34 -29.95
CA GLY A 20 38.38 2.43 -30.46
C GLY A 20 37.46 3.36 -29.67
N GLY A 21 37.97 4.03 -28.63
CA GLY A 21 37.24 5.05 -27.87
C GLY A 21 36.93 6.32 -28.68
N PRO A 22 36.06 7.19 -28.13
CA PRO A 22 35.64 8.42 -28.80
C PRO A 22 36.78 9.40 -29.01
N VAL A 23 36.64 10.23 -30.05
CA VAL A 23 37.53 11.37 -30.26
C VAL A 23 37.06 12.53 -29.39
N TYR A 24 37.98 13.11 -28.62
CA TYR A 24 37.70 14.32 -27.87
C TYR A 24 37.28 15.49 -28.78
N ALA A 25 36.08 16.04 -28.58
CA ALA A 25 35.46 17.02 -29.47
C ALA A 25 34.57 18.03 -28.72
N PHE A 26 35.11 18.66 -27.67
CA PHE A 26 34.40 19.70 -26.90
C PHE A 26 33.95 20.87 -27.80
N ASN A 27 32.69 21.31 -27.65
CA ASN A 27 32.10 22.38 -28.47
C ASN A 27 31.61 23.53 -27.59
N ASP A 28 32.44 24.54 -27.34
CA ASP A 28 32.10 25.62 -26.41
C ASP A 28 30.84 26.41 -26.84
N ILE A 29 29.76 26.25 -26.08
CA ILE A 29 28.47 26.92 -26.26
C ILE A 29 28.26 28.07 -25.26
N SER A 30 29.22 28.39 -24.39
CA SER A 30 29.06 29.45 -23.37
C SER A 30 28.71 30.84 -23.94
N GLY A 31 29.06 31.11 -25.21
CA GLY A 31 28.73 32.35 -25.91
C GLY A 31 27.58 32.25 -26.91
N THR A 32 27.01 31.06 -27.14
CA THR A 32 26.01 30.83 -28.22
C THR A 32 24.77 30.06 -27.77
N GLY A 33 24.85 29.30 -26.68
CA GLY A 33 23.73 28.60 -26.07
C GLY A 33 22.82 29.53 -25.28
N THR A 34 21.68 28.99 -24.88
CA THR A 34 20.74 29.64 -23.95
C THR A 34 21.24 29.46 -22.53
N ASP A 35 21.46 30.56 -21.82
CA ASP A 35 21.84 30.57 -20.40
C ASP A 35 20.63 30.24 -19.51
N VAL A 36 20.79 29.25 -18.63
CA VAL A 36 19.77 28.84 -17.64
C VAL A 36 20.24 29.02 -16.20
N THR A 37 21.42 29.59 -15.97
CA THR A 37 22.10 29.67 -14.67
C THR A 37 21.21 30.26 -13.57
N GLU A 38 20.53 31.38 -13.84
CA GLU A 38 19.64 32.03 -12.87
C GLU A 38 18.42 31.17 -12.53
N THR A 39 17.93 30.38 -13.49
CA THR A 39 16.77 29.47 -13.28
C THR A 39 17.16 28.28 -12.41
N LEU A 40 18.37 27.75 -12.60
CA LEU A 40 18.90 26.64 -11.81
C LEU A 40 19.19 27.08 -10.37
N GLY A 41 19.80 28.25 -10.17
CA GLY A 41 20.32 28.62 -8.86
C GLY A 41 21.35 27.58 -8.37
N GLY A 42 21.39 27.30 -7.06
CA GLY A 42 22.35 26.36 -6.48
C GLY A 42 21.98 24.88 -6.63
N ASP A 43 20.69 24.53 -6.57
CA ASP A 43 20.22 23.13 -6.54
C ASP A 43 19.10 22.82 -7.54
N GLY A 44 18.59 23.86 -8.21
CA GLY A 44 17.39 23.76 -9.02
C GLY A 44 17.64 23.08 -10.36
N ALA A 45 16.52 22.82 -11.04
CA ALA A 45 16.49 22.29 -12.39
C ALA A 45 15.66 23.17 -13.33
N ALA A 46 15.99 23.15 -14.61
CA ALA A 46 15.24 23.80 -15.67
C ALA A 46 14.79 22.76 -16.69
N GLU A 47 13.49 22.70 -16.94
CA GLU A 47 12.93 21.91 -18.04
C GLU A 47 13.19 22.62 -19.37
N VAL A 48 13.74 21.87 -20.33
CA VAL A 48 14.12 22.37 -21.65
C VAL A 48 13.69 21.36 -22.72
N SER A 49 13.32 21.86 -23.90
CA SER A 49 12.93 21.01 -25.02
C SER A 49 14.14 20.50 -25.79
N ILE A 50 14.17 19.20 -26.01
CA ILE A 50 15.05 18.53 -26.96
C ILE A 50 14.40 18.67 -28.34
N THR A 51 15.11 19.20 -29.33
CA THR A 51 14.53 19.50 -30.65
C THR A 51 14.34 18.28 -31.55
N PHE A 52 14.55 17.08 -31.00
CA PHE A 52 14.34 15.77 -31.63
C PHE A 52 13.93 14.76 -30.53
N PRO A 53 13.18 13.70 -30.88
CA PRO A 53 12.85 12.64 -29.93
C PRO A 53 14.13 11.90 -29.52
N PHE A 54 14.44 11.89 -28.23
CA PHE A 54 15.59 11.17 -27.68
C PHE A 54 15.15 9.89 -26.99
N GLU A 55 15.69 8.75 -27.41
CA GLU A 55 15.41 7.45 -26.78
C GLU A 55 16.39 7.17 -25.63
N PHE A 56 15.86 6.91 -24.44
CA PHE A 56 16.66 6.57 -23.26
C PHE A 56 15.96 5.47 -22.46
N TYR A 57 16.66 4.34 -22.26
CA TYR A 57 16.13 3.14 -21.58
C TYR A 57 14.74 2.69 -22.06
N GLY A 58 14.50 2.78 -23.38
CA GLY A 58 13.28 2.26 -24.03
C GLY A 58 12.13 3.27 -24.13
N GLU A 59 12.25 4.41 -23.43
CA GLU A 59 11.29 5.49 -23.49
C GLU A 59 11.78 6.62 -24.40
N THR A 60 10.83 7.41 -24.94
CA THR A 60 11.14 8.55 -25.83
C THR A 60 10.81 9.87 -25.13
N TYR A 61 11.78 10.79 -25.16
CA TYR A 61 11.68 12.10 -24.51
C TYR A 61 11.84 13.26 -25.49
N ASP A 62 10.93 14.24 -25.38
CA ASP A 62 10.99 15.52 -26.10
C ASP A 62 11.53 16.67 -25.22
N ASN A 63 11.69 16.42 -23.91
CA ASN A 63 12.18 17.39 -22.93
C ASN A 63 13.17 16.71 -21.98
N ALA A 64 14.03 17.52 -21.37
CA ALA A 64 14.92 17.10 -20.29
C ALA A 64 14.98 18.18 -19.21
N PHE A 65 15.36 17.77 -18.00
CA PHE A 65 15.64 18.64 -16.87
C PHE A 65 17.15 18.77 -16.72
N ILE A 66 17.68 19.98 -16.93
CA ILE A 66 19.08 20.30 -16.62
C ILE A 66 19.14 20.68 -15.15
N ASN A 67 20.02 20.08 -14.35
CA ASN A 67 20.19 20.42 -12.94
C ASN A 67 21.51 21.17 -12.67
N ALA A 68 21.52 22.10 -11.72
CA ALA A 68 22.71 22.85 -11.33
C ALA A 68 23.89 21.93 -10.95
N ASN A 69 23.58 20.79 -10.30
CA ASN A 69 24.51 19.82 -9.73
C ASN A 69 25.19 18.88 -10.75
N GLY A 70 25.10 19.16 -12.05
CA GLY A 70 25.95 18.50 -13.06
C GLY A 70 25.39 17.24 -13.72
N PHE A 71 24.07 17.11 -13.76
CA PHE A 71 23.36 16.03 -14.45
C PHE A 71 22.18 16.54 -15.28
N VAL A 72 21.73 15.69 -16.21
CA VAL A 72 20.49 15.85 -16.97
C VAL A 72 19.56 14.70 -16.62
N ALA A 73 18.28 14.96 -16.36
CA ALA A 73 17.26 13.94 -16.08
C ALA A 73 16.08 14.03 -17.05
N PHE A 74 15.34 12.94 -17.22
CA PHE A 74 14.16 12.87 -18.09
C PHE A 74 12.84 12.88 -17.32
N GLU A 75 12.94 12.99 -15.98
CA GLU A 75 11.85 13.32 -15.08
C GLU A 75 12.28 14.47 -14.17
N ALA A 76 11.30 15.18 -13.59
CA ALA A 76 11.60 16.27 -12.67
C ALA A 76 12.32 15.71 -11.43
N PRO A 77 13.58 16.10 -11.17
CA PRO A 77 14.34 15.51 -10.06
C PRO A 77 13.70 15.87 -8.71
N GLY A 78 13.47 14.86 -7.88
CA GLY A 78 12.95 15.02 -6.53
C GLY A 78 14.07 15.13 -5.47
N GLY A 79 13.72 15.55 -4.26
CA GLY A 79 14.58 15.39 -3.08
C GLY A 79 15.82 16.31 -3.02
N THR A 80 16.94 15.75 -2.52
CA THR A 80 18.21 16.45 -2.23
C THR A 80 19.23 16.20 -3.33
N THR A 81 19.17 16.99 -4.40
CA THR A 81 20.01 16.85 -5.61
C THR A 81 21.49 17.14 -5.38
N TYR A 82 21.88 17.75 -4.27
CA TYR A 82 23.29 18.00 -3.90
C TYR A 82 24.03 16.74 -3.39
N THR A 83 23.33 15.64 -3.10
CA THR A 83 23.96 14.41 -2.62
C THR A 83 24.01 13.37 -3.74
N ASN A 84 25.19 13.13 -4.28
CA ASN A 84 25.41 12.14 -5.33
C ASN A 84 25.28 10.70 -4.82
N GLN A 85 24.91 9.77 -5.70
CA GLN A 85 24.67 8.37 -5.36
C GLN A 85 25.39 7.43 -6.32
N GLN A 86 25.55 6.17 -5.91
CA GLN A 86 26.07 5.11 -6.77
C GLN A 86 25.02 4.76 -7.83
N ILE A 87 25.43 4.38 -9.04
CA ILE A 87 24.54 3.91 -10.10
C ILE A 87 24.77 2.39 -10.34
N PRO A 88 23.71 1.57 -10.49
CA PRO A 88 22.31 1.90 -10.27
C PRO A 88 21.92 1.96 -8.78
N THR A 89 20.97 2.83 -8.42
CA THR A 89 20.31 2.90 -7.11
C THR A 89 18.88 3.43 -7.28
N ASP A 90 17.89 2.80 -6.64
CA ASP A 90 16.53 3.35 -6.47
C ASP A 90 16.56 4.55 -5.50
N GLY A 91 17.00 5.69 -6.03
CA GLY A 91 17.34 6.91 -5.31
C GLY A 91 16.29 8.01 -5.42
N ALA A 92 16.66 9.21 -4.96
CA ALA A 92 15.80 10.39 -5.12
C ALA A 92 15.87 11.00 -6.52
N VAL A 93 16.94 10.68 -7.26
CA VAL A 93 17.21 11.13 -8.62
C VAL A 93 17.49 9.88 -9.44
N ASN A 94 16.57 9.54 -10.35
CA ASN A 94 16.68 8.45 -11.31
C ASN A 94 16.48 9.02 -12.73
N ASN A 95 16.41 8.16 -13.74
CA ASN A 95 16.17 8.54 -15.13
C ASN A 95 17.13 9.63 -15.63
N MET A 96 18.43 9.42 -15.42
CA MET A 96 19.42 10.49 -15.49
C MET A 96 20.71 10.12 -16.20
N ILE A 97 21.39 11.17 -16.66
CA ILE A 97 22.75 11.19 -17.18
C ILE A 97 23.57 12.08 -16.26
N ALA A 98 24.38 11.47 -15.41
CA ALA A 98 25.31 12.15 -14.53
C ALA A 98 26.63 12.41 -15.27
N GLY A 99 26.86 13.66 -15.70
CA GLY A 99 28.10 14.06 -16.35
C GLY A 99 29.21 14.31 -15.34
N LEU A 100 28.88 14.94 -14.22
CA LEU A 100 29.74 15.08 -13.05
C LEU A 100 28.88 15.46 -11.84
N TRP A 101 28.00 14.55 -11.42
CA TRP A 101 27.01 14.83 -10.39
C TRP A 101 27.64 14.96 -9.00
N ASP A 102 27.57 16.15 -8.42
CA ASP A 102 28.01 16.51 -7.06
C ASP A 102 27.31 17.83 -6.66
N ASP A 103 27.55 18.35 -5.46
CA ASP A 103 27.00 19.62 -4.95
C ASP A 103 27.63 20.85 -5.66
N LEU A 104 27.22 21.14 -6.90
CA LEU A 104 27.79 22.21 -7.73
C LEU A 104 27.00 23.51 -7.63
N GLU A 105 27.72 24.63 -7.58
CA GLU A 105 27.20 26.00 -7.62
C GLU A 105 27.66 26.71 -8.90
N PRO A 106 27.01 26.47 -10.05
CA PRO A 106 27.39 27.08 -11.32
C PRO A 106 27.12 28.59 -11.38
N GLN A 107 26.42 29.18 -10.41
CA GLN A 107 26.15 30.61 -10.31
C GLN A 107 27.29 31.42 -9.66
N GLU A 108 28.28 30.75 -9.07
CA GLU A 108 29.41 31.38 -8.38
C GLU A 108 30.64 31.52 -9.30
N PHE A 109 31.55 32.44 -8.96
CA PHE A 109 32.86 32.62 -9.60
C PHE A 109 32.88 32.72 -11.15
N ASP A 110 31.93 33.46 -11.72
CA ASP A 110 31.74 33.57 -13.19
C ASP A 110 31.42 32.24 -13.87
N GLY A 111 30.87 31.28 -13.12
CA GLY A 111 30.31 30.05 -13.63
C GLY A 111 29.00 30.28 -14.40
N SER A 112 28.62 29.29 -15.21
CA SER A 112 27.31 29.28 -15.87
C SER A 112 26.92 27.90 -16.39
N VAL A 113 25.62 27.70 -16.64
CA VAL A 113 25.08 26.54 -17.35
C VAL A 113 24.34 27.01 -18.59
N HIS A 114 24.73 26.47 -19.74
CA HIS A 114 24.13 26.76 -21.04
C HIS A 114 23.63 25.47 -21.69
N TYR A 115 22.57 25.58 -22.48
CA TYR A 115 22.18 24.51 -23.40
C TYR A 115 22.03 25.02 -24.82
N GLN A 116 22.23 24.14 -25.79
CA GLN A 116 22.01 24.44 -27.19
C GLN A 116 21.53 23.21 -27.95
N ALA A 117 20.44 23.40 -28.67
CA ALA A 117 19.87 22.38 -29.53
C ALA A 117 20.33 22.58 -30.98
N PHE A 118 20.75 21.48 -31.61
CA PHE A 118 21.11 21.38 -33.02
C PHE A 118 20.17 20.40 -33.73
N GLU A 119 20.35 20.21 -35.04
CA GLU A 119 19.54 19.26 -35.82
C GLU A 119 19.84 17.81 -35.44
N ASP A 120 21.09 17.50 -35.11
CA ASP A 120 21.61 16.14 -34.88
C ASP A 120 21.99 15.85 -33.43
N ARG A 121 22.06 16.87 -32.56
CA ARG A 121 22.46 16.75 -31.15
C ARG A 121 21.95 17.87 -30.25
N PHE A 122 21.94 17.61 -28.95
CA PHE A 122 21.61 18.57 -27.90
C PHE A 122 22.75 18.62 -26.90
N ILE A 123 23.27 19.82 -26.59
CA ILE A 123 24.43 20.00 -25.72
C ILE A 123 24.01 20.76 -24.46
N VAL A 124 24.47 20.28 -23.31
CA VAL A 124 24.43 21.01 -22.03
C VAL A 124 25.86 21.20 -21.55
N GLN A 125 26.22 22.43 -21.19
CA GLN A 125 27.56 22.81 -20.76
C GLN A 125 27.52 23.49 -19.39
N TRP A 126 28.29 22.97 -18.45
CA TRP A 126 28.68 23.68 -17.24
C TRP A 126 30.04 24.32 -17.49
N THR A 127 30.14 25.63 -17.26
CA THR A 127 31.38 26.41 -17.43
C THR A 127 31.78 26.94 -16.08
N ASN A 128 33.03 26.73 -15.68
CA ASN A 128 33.59 27.18 -14.40
C ASN A 128 32.68 26.91 -13.17
N ALA A 129 31.96 25.79 -13.15
CA ALA A 129 31.10 25.44 -12.02
C ALA A 129 31.96 25.06 -10.81
N SER A 130 31.81 25.74 -9.68
CA SER A 130 32.47 25.35 -8.43
C SER A 130 31.63 24.34 -7.67
N LYS A 131 32.25 23.59 -6.75
CA LYS A 131 31.50 22.88 -5.71
C LYS A 131 31.03 23.85 -4.62
N PHE A 132 29.97 23.50 -3.89
CA PHE A 132 29.51 24.22 -2.70
C PHE A 132 30.66 24.52 -1.73
N SER A 133 30.75 25.79 -1.30
CA SER A 133 31.87 26.29 -0.47
C SER A 133 33.26 26.14 -1.12
N GLY A 134 33.32 26.08 -2.45
CA GLY A 134 34.54 26.02 -3.26
C GLY A 134 35.24 27.37 -3.41
N THR A 135 36.18 27.44 -4.35
CA THR A 135 36.93 28.66 -4.69
C THR A 135 36.96 28.88 -6.19
N ALA A 136 37.19 30.14 -6.62
CA ALA A 136 37.31 30.50 -8.04
C ALA A 136 38.40 29.73 -8.81
N ASP A 137 39.41 29.20 -8.10
CA ASP A 137 40.49 28.41 -8.69
C ASP A 137 40.17 26.90 -8.76
N ALA A 138 39.03 26.47 -8.20
CA ALA A 138 38.62 25.07 -8.07
C ALA A 138 37.25 24.84 -8.73
N THR A 139 37.22 25.03 -10.03
CA THR A 139 36.01 24.93 -10.87
C THR A 139 36.13 23.79 -11.88
N VAL A 140 35.00 23.40 -12.47
CA VAL A 140 34.91 22.40 -13.52
C VAL A 140 34.19 22.95 -14.76
N THR A 141 34.65 22.54 -15.94
CA THR A 141 34.03 22.80 -17.23
C THR A 141 33.88 21.49 -18.00
N PHE A 142 32.64 21.09 -18.26
CA PHE A 142 32.31 19.83 -18.93
C PHE A 142 30.99 19.93 -19.69
N GLN A 143 30.72 18.93 -20.54
CA GLN A 143 29.54 18.85 -21.38
C GLN A 143 28.89 17.48 -21.35
N ILE A 144 27.56 17.47 -21.43
CA ILE A 144 26.76 16.29 -21.80
C ILE A 144 26.18 16.56 -23.19
N VAL A 145 26.29 15.59 -24.09
CA VAL A 145 25.78 15.66 -25.46
C VAL A 145 24.85 14.48 -25.71
N LEU A 146 23.59 14.79 -26.03
CA LEU A 146 22.61 13.82 -26.49
C LEU A 146 22.64 13.81 -28.02
N ASN A 147 22.93 12.67 -28.63
CA ASN A 147 22.92 12.53 -30.08
C ASN A 147 21.55 12.00 -30.55
N SER A 148 21.14 12.39 -31.75
CA SER A 148 19.84 12.00 -32.34
C SER A 148 19.71 10.51 -32.65
N ASP A 149 20.80 9.75 -32.61
CA ASP A 149 20.81 8.28 -32.70
C ASP A 149 20.62 7.59 -31.33
N GLY A 150 20.50 8.35 -30.25
CA GLY A 150 20.34 7.85 -28.88
C GLY A 150 21.66 7.63 -28.13
N ASN A 151 22.82 7.81 -28.79
CA ASN A 151 24.11 7.75 -28.12
C ASN A 151 24.37 9.01 -27.29
N ILE A 152 25.18 8.89 -26.25
CA ILE A 152 25.49 10.00 -25.33
C ILE A 152 26.99 10.19 -25.25
N ASP A 153 27.45 11.43 -25.38
CA ASP A 153 28.84 11.78 -25.12
C ASP A 153 28.98 12.68 -23.89
N VAL A 154 30.10 12.53 -23.18
CA VAL A 154 30.48 13.44 -22.08
C VAL A 154 31.91 13.90 -22.30
N TYR A 155 32.15 15.21 -22.29
CA TYR A 155 33.47 15.80 -22.53
C TYR A 155 33.94 16.64 -21.35
N TYR A 156 35.20 16.48 -20.94
CA TYR A 156 35.80 17.24 -19.83
C TYR A 156 36.91 18.17 -20.34
N GLU A 157 36.69 19.49 -20.31
CA GLU A 157 37.64 20.50 -20.79
C GLU A 157 38.61 20.93 -19.70
N ASP A 158 38.09 21.46 -18.60
CA ASP A 158 38.90 21.88 -17.46
C ASP A 158 38.31 21.35 -16.15
N VAL A 159 38.97 20.37 -15.56
CA VAL A 159 38.56 19.70 -14.32
C VAL A 159 39.74 19.47 -13.38
N ALA A 160 40.98 19.59 -13.86
CA ALA A 160 42.19 19.17 -13.16
C ALA A 160 42.47 19.95 -11.85
N SER A 161 41.94 21.16 -11.72
CA SER A 161 42.07 21.99 -10.52
C SER A 161 41.03 21.68 -9.43
N ALA A 162 39.98 20.90 -9.75
CA ALA A 162 38.92 20.56 -8.83
C ALA A 162 39.35 19.46 -7.84
N PRO A 163 39.43 19.74 -6.53
CA PRO A 163 39.85 18.76 -5.52
C PRO A 163 38.78 17.69 -5.23
N PHE A 164 37.59 17.81 -5.83
CA PHE A 164 36.39 17.01 -5.56
C PHE A 164 36.05 16.01 -6.68
N LEU A 165 36.94 15.81 -7.65
CA LEU A 165 36.73 14.79 -8.69
C LEU A 165 36.61 13.36 -8.17
N ASN A 166 36.92 13.12 -6.89
CA ASN A 166 36.74 11.85 -6.20
C ASN A 166 35.51 11.84 -5.27
N SER A 167 34.57 12.77 -5.41
CA SER A 167 33.29 12.78 -4.69
C SER A 167 32.07 12.87 -5.60
N ALA A 168 32.26 12.80 -6.93
CA ALA A 168 31.17 12.90 -7.89
C ALA A 168 30.69 11.52 -8.39
N THR A 169 29.52 11.51 -9.00
CA THR A 169 28.96 10.40 -9.78
C THR A 169 29.04 10.71 -11.28
N VAL A 170 29.46 9.74 -12.08
CA VAL A 170 29.44 9.77 -13.53
C VAL A 170 28.86 8.46 -14.04
N GLY A 171 27.82 8.54 -14.90
CA GLY A 171 27.13 7.38 -15.43
C GLY A 171 25.73 7.71 -15.93
N ILE A 172 24.99 6.68 -16.33
CA ILE A 172 23.60 6.78 -16.78
C ILE A 172 22.74 5.76 -16.03
N GLU A 173 21.48 6.10 -15.76
CA GLU A 173 20.57 5.26 -14.95
C GLU A 173 19.13 5.36 -15.48
N ASN A 174 18.41 4.24 -15.41
CA ASN A 174 17.02 4.13 -15.84
C ASN A 174 16.03 4.75 -14.83
N ALA A 175 14.74 4.72 -15.14
CA ALA A 175 13.72 5.46 -14.37
C ALA A 175 13.45 4.92 -12.96
N ASP A 176 13.58 3.61 -12.74
CA ASP A 176 13.34 2.97 -11.44
C ASP A 176 14.63 2.69 -10.65
N GLY A 177 15.80 3.11 -11.17
CA GLY A 177 17.08 2.93 -10.50
C GLY A 177 17.52 1.48 -10.36
N THR A 178 16.93 0.55 -11.13
CA THR A 178 17.30 -0.87 -11.12
C THR A 178 18.39 -1.20 -12.13
N ASP A 179 18.63 -0.31 -13.11
CA ASP A 179 19.63 -0.49 -14.16
C ASP A 179 20.40 0.79 -14.48
N GLY A 180 21.68 0.63 -14.80
CA GLY A 180 22.57 1.77 -14.97
C GLY A 180 24.01 1.40 -15.33
N ALA A 181 24.64 2.25 -16.14
CA ALA A 181 26.04 2.11 -16.53
C ALA A 181 26.90 3.16 -15.79
N GLN A 182 27.52 2.74 -14.69
CA GLN A 182 28.40 3.61 -13.90
C GLN A 182 29.82 3.68 -14.49
N VAL A 183 30.34 4.90 -14.63
CA VAL A 183 31.73 5.17 -15.00
C VAL A 183 32.58 5.43 -13.76
N ALA A 184 32.11 6.30 -12.87
CA ALA A 184 32.81 6.66 -11.64
C ALA A 184 31.82 7.00 -10.52
N PHE A 185 32.12 6.56 -9.30
CA PHE A 185 31.45 7.01 -8.08
C PHE A 185 32.49 7.21 -6.99
N ASN A 186 32.60 8.44 -6.48
CA ASN A 186 33.52 8.80 -5.41
C ASN A 186 34.97 8.31 -5.65
N THR A 187 35.43 8.40 -6.90
CA THR A 187 36.74 7.89 -7.32
C THR A 187 37.41 8.83 -8.31
N ALA A 188 38.73 8.98 -8.19
CA ALA A 188 39.51 9.84 -9.07
C ALA A 188 39.73 9.14 -10.42
N TYR A 189 38.87 9.45 -11.39
CA TYR A 189 38.91 8.88 -12.74
C TYR A 189 38.93 9.96 -13.83
N ILE A 190 38.14 11.02 -13.64
CA ILE A 190 37.96 12.11 -14.60
C ILE A 190 39.21 13.01 -14.69
N LYS A 191 39.55 13.46 -15.91
CA LYS A 191 40.71 14.31 -16.22
C LYS A 191 40.45 15.20 -17.45
N ASN A 192 41.23 16.28 -17.61
CA ASN A 192 41.14 17.15 -18.79
C ASN A 192 41.39 16.35 -20.08
N GLY A 193 40.60 16.63 -21.11
CA GLY A 193 40.71 15.97 -22.41
C GLY A 193 40.10 14.57 -22.48
N LEU A 194 39.43 14.10 -21.42
CA LEU A 194 38.70 12.84 -21.44
C LEU A 194 37.37 13.01 -22.18
N ALA A 195 37.03 12.04 -23.03
CA ALA A 195 35.70 11.88 -23.58
C ALA A 195 35.14 10.50 -23.21
N LEU A 196 33.85 10.45 -22.89
CA LEU A 196 33.09 9.22 -22.65
C LEU A 196 32.04 9.10 -23.76
N HIS A 197 31.83 7.88 -24.23
CA HIS A 197 30.80 7.56 -25.22
C HIS A 197 29.95 6.41 -24.69
N PHE A 198 28.67 6.68 -24.46
CA PHE A 198 27.67 5.67 -24.14
C PHE A 198 26.93 5.28 -25.41
N VAL A 199 26.91 3.99 -25.70
CA VAL A 199 26.29 3.40 -26.89
C VAL A 199 24.94 2.82 -26.50
N LYS A 200 23.87 3.28 -27.16
CA LYS A 200 22.54 2.70 -27.04
C LYS A 200 22.49 1.36 -27.79
N PRO A 201 21.91 0.30 -27.21
CA PRO A 201 21.73 -0.94 -27.94
C PRO A 201 20.68 -0.79 -29.05
N ASP A 202 20.84 -1.53 -30.15
CA ASP A 202 19.88 -1.54 -31.26
C ASP A 202 18.49 -2.06 -30.82
N VAL A 203 18.47 -2.97 -29.84
CA VAL A 203 17.28 -3.53 -29.19
C VAL A 203 17.51 -3.64 -27.68
N PRO A 204 16.48 -3.45 -26.83
CA PRO A 204 16.60 -3.68 -25.39
C PRO A 204 16.97 -5.13 -25.07
N LEU A 205 17.92 -5.33 -24.16
CA LEU A 205 18.34 -6.65 -23.68
C LEU A 205 17.61 -7.05 -22.38
N THR A 206 17.53 -8.35 -22.09
CA THR A 206 16.76 -8.90 -20.94
C THR A 206 17.47 -10.06 -20.23
N SER A 207 18.78 -10.24 -20.46
CA SER A 207 19.66 -11.16 -19.71
C SER A 207 19.07 -12.56 -19.42
N PHE A 208 18.68 -13.29 -20.46
CA PHE A 208 18.10 -14.64 -20.35
C PHE A 208 19.09 -15.78 -20.64
N ILE A 209 20.32 -15.47 -21.06
CA ILE A 209 21.39 -16.46 -21.23
C ILE A 209 21.93 -16.83 -19.84
N SER A 210 21.54 -18.01 -19.35
CA SER A 210 21.84 -18.45 -17.98
C SER A 210 23.12 -19.28 -17.86
N ASP A 211 23.55 -19.96 -18.93
CA ASP A 211 24.77 -20.76 -18.92
C ASP A 211 25.37 -20.90 -20.33
N VAL A 212 26.70 -20.98 -20.40
CA VAL A 212 27.46 -21.21 -21.62
C VAL A 212 28.55 -22.25 -21.37
N MET A 213 28.46 -23.39 -22.05
CA MET A 213 29.43 -24.48 -21.91
C MET A 213 30.02 -24.90 -23.26
N PRO A 214 31.36 -24.99 -23.38
CA PRO A 214 32.38 -24.60 -22.40
C PRO A 214 32.60 -23.08 -22.40
N ILE A 215 32.77 -22.46 -21.23
CA ILE A 215 33.01 -21.00 -21.10
C ILE A 215 34.39 -20.54 -21.59
N SER A 216 35.32 -21.48 -21.81
CA SER A 216 36.64 -21.18 -22.38
C SER A 216 37.22 -22.36 -23.17
N GLY A 217 38.16 -22.06 -24.06
CA GLY A 217 38.76 -23.06 -24.93
C GLY A 217 39.78 -22.51 -25.90
N VAL A 218 40.34 -23.42 -26.69
CA VAL A 218 41.20 -23.07 -27.84
C VAL A 218 40.57 -23.65 -29.09
N VAL A 219 40.50 -22.85 -30.16
CA VAL A 219 40.11 -23.27 -31.51
C VAL A 219 41.36 -23.20 -32.39
N PRO A 220 41.87 -24.34 -32.91
CA PRO A 220 43.01 -24.33 -33.83
C PRO A 220 42.73 -23.58 -35.12
N ALA A 221 43.76 -23.12 -35.82
CA ALA A 221 43.61 -22.45 -37.12
C ALA A 221 42.82 -23.31 -38.12
N GLY A 222 41.74 -22.75 -38.68
CA GLY A 222 40.81 -23.43 -39.59
C GLY A 222 39.88 -24.45 -38.92
N GLY A 223 39.92 -24.58 -37.60
CA GLY A 223 39.03 -25.43 -36.82
C GLY A 223 37.73 -24.73 -36.41
N SER A 224 36.82 -25.51 -35.83
CA SER A 224 35.61 -25.02 -35.16
C SER A 224 35.38 -25.81 -33.88
N ARG A 225 34.68 -25.20 -32.92
CA ARG A 225 34.25 -25.85 -31.68
C ARG A 225 32.84 -25.36 -31.34
N PRO A 226 31.88 -26.26 -31.10
CA PRO A 226 30.55 -25.85 -30.69
C PRO A 226 30.55 -25.35 -29.25
N LEU A 227 29.69 -24.37 -28.98
CA LEU A 227 29.28 -23.93 -27.65
C LEU A 227 27.81 -24.32 -27.46
N THR A 228 27.46 -24.77 -26.25
CA THR A 228 26.08 -24.93 -25.80
C THR A 228 25.72 -23.69 -25.01
N VAL A 229 24.61 -23.04 -25.36
CA VAL A 229 24.06 -21.88 -24.67
C VAL A 229 22.70 -22.29 -24.10
N THR A 230 22.51 -22.09 -22.80
CA THR A 230 21.26 -22.35 -22.09
C THR A 230 20.52 -21.03 -21.92
N LEU A 231 19.25 -21.03 -22.29
CA LEU A 231 18.35 -19.87 -22.16
C LEU A 231 17.36 -20.18 -21.03
N ASP A 232 17.16 -19.23 -20.12
CA ASP A 232 16.23 -19.33 -18.99
C ASP A 232 15.11 -18.29 -19.14
N ALA A 233 13.87 -18.78 -19.15
CA ALA A 233 12.67 -17.95 -19.27
C ALA A 233 11.80 -17.99 -18.01
N THR A 234 12.34 -18.49 -16.89
CA THR A 234 11.57 -18.71 -15.65
C THR A 234 10.87 -17.44 -15.17
N ASP A 235 11.54 -16.29 -15.29
CA ASP A 235 11.04 -14.98 -14.82
C ASP A 235 10.61 -14.08 -16.00
N LEU A 236 10.41 -14.65 -17.19
CA LEU A 236 9.98 -13.89 -18.37
C LEU A 236 8.50 -14.11 -18.66
N ASN A 237 7.79 -13.01 -18.86
CA ASN A 237 6.40 -13.00 -19.31
C ASN A 237 6.30 -13.37 -20.79
N ASP A 238 5.08 -13.45 -21.34
CA ASP A 238 4.94 -13.69 -22.77
C ASP A 238 5.44 -12.49 -23.59
N GLY A 239 6.27 -12.78 -24.59
CA GLY A 239 6.96 -11.70 -25.28
C GLY A 239 8.11 -12.18 -26.16
N THR A 240 8.75 -11.22 -26.82
CA THR A 240 10.01 -11.44 -27.52
C THR A 240 11.09 -10.64 -26.82
N TYR A 241 12.14 -11.32 -26.40
CA TYR A 241 13.25 -10.76 -25.64
C TYR A 241 14.53 -10.91 -26.43
N PHE A 242 15.48 -10.00 -26.18
CA PHE A 242 16.81 -10.06 -26.76
C PHE A 242 17.88 -10.19 -25.68
N ASP A 243 18.95 -10.88 -26.00
CA ASP A 243 20.13 -10.98 -25.14
C ASP A 243 21.37 -11.15 -26.02
N GLU A 244 22.53 -10.73 -25.53
CA GLU A 244 23.75 -10.70 -26.31
C GLU A 244 24.86 -11.54 -25.66
N LEU A 245 25.42 -12.47 -26.44
CA LEU A 245 26.63 -13.20 -26.05
C LEU A 245 27.87 -12.54 -26.63
N VAL A 246 28.68 -11.92 -25.76
CA VAL A 246 29.99 -11.39 -26.13
C VAL A 246 31.08 -12.47 -26.02
N VAL A 247 31.83 -12.70 -27.09
CA VAL A 247 32.95 -13.65 -27.10
C VAL A 247 34.28 -12.92 -27.01
N SER A 248 34.87 -12.86 -25.82
CA SER A 248 36.22 -12.33 -25.64
C SER A 248 37.27 -13.27 -26.25
N SER A 249 38.23 -12.71 -26.99
CA SER A 249 39.25 -13.49 -27.67
C SER A 249 40.61 -12.78 -27.70
N ASN A 250 41.63 -13.44 -28.25
CA ASN A 250 42.93 -12.84 -28.54
C ASN A 250 43.04 -12.33 -29.99
N ASP A 251 41.93 -12.21 -30.72
CA ASP A 251 41.86 -11.45 -31.95
C ASP A 251 41.98 -9.95 -31.60
N PRO A 252 43.02 -9.24 -32.06
CA PRO A 252 43.26 -7.86 -31.68
C PRO A 252 42.31 -6.86 -32.36
N VAL A 253 41.47 -7.31 -33.30
CA VAL A 253 40.62 -6.42 -34.10
C VAL A 253 39.14 -6.66 -33.82
N ASN A 254 38.75 -7.92 -33.60
CA ASN A 254 37.33 -8.28 -33.55
C ASN A 254 36.90 -8.77 -32.17
N THR A 255 35.84 -8.17 -31.66
CA THR A 255 35.08 -8.67 -30.50
C THR A 255 33.70 -9.08 -30.99
N PRO A 256 33.52 -10.33 -31.47
CA PRO A 256 32.25 -10.74 -32.03
C PRO A 256 31.20 -10.88 -30.92
N THR A 257 30.02 -10.33 -31.20
CA THR A 257 28.82 -10.53 -30.39
C THR A 257 27.80 -11.36 -31.17
N THR A 258 26.92 -12.05 -30.45
CA THR A 258 25.81 -12.82 -31.04
C THR A 258 24.52 -12.45 -30.32
N LEU A 259 23.60 -11.83 -31.04
CA LEU A 259 22.26 -11.51 -30.55
C LEU A 259 21.36 -12.75 -30.60
N PHE A 260 20.76 -13.08 -29.47
CA PHE A 260 19.73 -14.10 -29.32
C PHE A 260 18.36 -13.43 -29.27
N GLU A 261 17.39 -14.01 -29.98
CA GLU A 261 15.97 -13.64 -29.92
C GLU A 261 15.21 -14.82 -29.29
N LEU A 262 14.54 -14.57 -28.16
CA LEU A 262 13.75 -15.56 -27.43
C LEU A 262 12.28 -15.15 -27.41
N THR A 263 11.42 -15.96 -28.03
CA THR A 263 9.96 -15.80 -27.90
C THR A 263 9.44 -16.69 -26.78
N VAL A 264 8.95 -16.08 -25.70
CA VAL A 264 8.29 -16.75 -24.58
C VAL A 264 6.78 -16.78 -24.84
N ILE A 265 6.16 -17.95 -24.69
CA ILE A 265 4.73 -18.15 -24.92
C ILE A 265 4.05 -18.43 -23.59
N GLY A 266 3.30 -17.45 -23.11
CA GLY A 266 2.55 -17.53 -21.86
C GLY A 266 1.24 -18.32 -21.91
N PHE A 267 0.71 -18.61 -20.73
CA PHE A 267 -0.56 -19.29 -20.49
C PHE A 267 -1.25 -18.71 -19.23
N PRO A 268 -2.59 -18.75 -19.14
CA PRO A 268 -3.29 -18.44 -17.89
C PRO A 268 -3.08 -19.56 -16.88
N GLN A 269 -3.00 -19.22 -15.59
CA GLN A 269 -2.80 -20.20 -14.52
C GLN A 269 -3.64 -19.83 -13.30
N ILE A 270 -4.51 -20.73 -12.85
CA ILE A 270 -5.40 -20.48 -11.70
C ILE A 270 -4.79 -21.02 -10.40
N THR A 271 -4.74 -20.18 -9.37
CA THR A 271 -4.46 -20.59 -8.00
C THR A 271 -5.64 -20.23 -7.10
N VAL A 272 -6.02 -21.13 -6.19
CA VAL A 272 -7.10 -20.92 -5.22
C VAL A 272 -6.58 -21.14 -3.81
N THR A 273 -6.86 -20.23 -2.87
CA THR A 273 -6.38 -20.34 -1.49
C THR A 273 -7.33 -19.67 -0.47
N PRO A 274 -7.75 -20.37 0.61
CA PRO A 274 -7.62 -21.82 0.81
C PRO A 274 -8.51 -22.63 -0.17
N ASP A 275 -8.20 -23.91 -0.37
CA ASP A 275 -9.01 -24.85 -1.15
C ASP A 275 -10.11 -25.55 -0.31
N THR A 276 -10.26 -25.14 0.95
CA THR A 276 -11.18 -25.73 1.93
C THR A 276 -11.72 -24.66 2.87
N LEU A 277 -13.04 -24.61 3.05
CA LEU A 277 -13.72 -23.77 4.03
C LEU A 277 -14.55 -24.64 5.01
N ASP A 278 -14.21 -24.58 6.30
CA ASP A 278 -14.94 -25.25 7.38
C ASP A 278 -15.64 -24.21 8.27
N PHE A 279 -16.97 -24.23 8.25
CA PHE A 279 -17.83 -23.33 9.01
C PHE A 279 -18.14 -23.83 10.43
N GLY A 280 -17.71 -25.04 10.79
CA GLY A 280 -18.00 -25.62 12.09
C GLY A 280 -19.49 -25.79 12.37
N GLY A 281 -19.88 -25.65 13.65
CA GLY A 281 -21.28 -25.77 14.08
C GLY A 281 -22.03 -24.44 14.00
N VAL A 282 -23.08 -24.38 13.17
CA VAL A 282 -23.95 -23.20 13.01
C VAL A 282 -25.38 -23.60 13.33
N PHE A 283 -26.09 -22.76 14.09
CA PHE A 283 -27.50 -23.05 14.39
C PHE A 283 -28.35 -23.03 13.12
N VAL A 284 -29.32 -23.95 13.02
CA VAL A 284 -30.28 -23.97 11.91
C VAL A 284 -30.92 -22.59 11.76
N ASP A 285 -31.04 -22.11 10.52
CA ASP A 285 -31.52 -20.77 10.13
C ASP A 285 -30.63 -19.59 10.59
N GLN A 286 -29.47 -19.83 11.18
CA GLN A 286 -28.43 -18.82 11.42
C GLN A 286 -27.32 -18.94 10.36
N SER A 287 -26.48 -17.92 10.23
CA SER A 287 -25.46 -17.88 9.18
C SER A 287 -24.05 -17.66 9.72
N ALA A 288 -23.06 -18.19 9.01
CA ALA A 288 -21.64 -17.88 9.16
C ALA A 288 -21.02 -17.62 7.78
N SER A 289 -19.95 -16.83 7.71
CA SER A 289 -19.29 -16.47 6.45
C SER A 289 -17.79 -16.72 6.51
N ALA A 290 -17.21 -17.10 5.37
CA ALA A 290 -15.78 -17.29 5.16
C ALA A 290 -15.45 -17.06 3.67
N ASP A 291 -14.20 -16.71 3.37
CA ASP A 291 -13.79 -16.30 2.03
C ASP A 291 -12.61 -17.15 1.52
N PHE A 292 -12.48 -17.25 0.19
CA PHE A 292 -11.28 -17.76 -0.48
C PHE A 292 -10.82 -16.81 -1.58
N LEU A 293 -9.54 -16.88 -1.94
CA LEU A 293 -8.91 -16.08 -2.98
C LEU A 293 -8.74 -16.89 -4.26
N ILE A 294 -9.08 -16.29 -5.40
CA ILE A 294 -8.71 -16.76 -6.73
C ILE A 294 -7.63 -15.82 -7.27
N GLN A 295 -6.51 -16.35 -7.75
CA GLN A 295 -5.44 -15.56 -8.36
C GLN A 295 -5.07 -16.12 -9.74
N ASN A 296 -4.79 -15.22 -10.68
CA ASN A 296 -4.13 -15.57 -11.93
C ASN A 296 -2.61 -15.43 -11.76
N THR A 297 -1.91 -16.55 -11.58
CA THR A 297 -0.43 -16.57 -11.50
C THR A 297 0.22 -16.78 -12.86
N GLY A 298 -0.58 -16.83 -13.92
CA GLY A 298 -0.13 -16.99 -15.29
C GLY A 298 0.19 -15.66 -15.96
N THR A 299 0.69 -15.77 -17.18
CA THR A 299 1.14 -14.62 -18.00
C THR A 299 0.08 -14.18 -19.02
N LYS A 300 -1.06 -14.86 -19.07
CA LYS A 300 -2.22 -14.48 -19.89
C LYS A 300 -3.49 -14.37 -19.07
N THR A 301 -4.46 -13.63 -19.59
CA THR A 301 -5.79 -13.47 -18.97
C THR A 301 -6.43 -14.83 -18.66
N LEU A 302 -6.73 -15.04 -17.38
CA LEU A 302 -7.48 -16.17 -16.87
C LEU A 302 -8.97 -15.88 -16.99
N GLU A 303 -9.67 -16.69 -17.78
CA GLU A 303 -11.11 -16.61 -18.01
C GLU A 303 -11.77 -17.73 -17.23
N ILE A 304 -12.65 -17.38 -16.29
CA ILE A 304 -13.43 -18.33 -15.48
C ILE A 304 -14.84 -18.34 -16.05
N SER A 305 -15.15 -19.43 -16.74
CA SER A 305 -16.42 -19.65 -17.43
C SER A 305 -17.54 -20.15 -16.51
N GLU A 306 -17.18 -20.79 -15.41
CA GLU A 306 -18.12 -21.30 -14.41
C GLU A 306 -17.56 -21.11 -12.99
N LEU A 307 -18.43 -20.67 -12.09
CA LEU A 307 -18.22 -20.60 -10.64
C LEU A 307 -19.56 -20.97 -10.00
N SER A 308 -19.67 -22.19 -9.50
CA SER A 308 -20.95 -22.75 -9.06
C SER A 308 -20.79 -23.72 -7.89
N ASN A 309 -21.85 -23.85 -7.09
CA ASN A 309 -21.97 -24.85 -6.03
C ASN A 309 -23.38 -25.48 -6.08
N GLY A 310 -23.56 -26.66 -5.48
CA GLY A 310 -24.78 -27.44 -5.64
C GLY A 310 -25.81 -27.27 -4.52
N ASN A 311 -25.36 -26.90 -3.33
CA ASN A 311 -26.17 -26.91 -2.12
C ASN A 311 -26.60 -25.48 -1.73
N PRO A 312 -27.92 -25.20 -1.66
CA PRO A 312 -28.43 -23.85 -1.35
C PRO A 312 -28.11 -23.37 0.07
N ASP A 313 -27.67 -24.25 0.97
CA ASP A 313 -27.19 -23.85 2.30
C ASP A 313 -25.85 -23.09 2.21
N PHE A 314 -25.13 -23.17 1.09
CA PHE A 314 -23.96 -22.33 0.79
C PHE A 314 -24.27 -21.35 -0.33
N VAL A 315 -24.07 -20.06 -0.08
CA VAL A 315 -24.34 -18.98 -1.03
C VAL A 315 -23.05 -18.23 -1.33
N LEU A 316 -22.65 -18.19 -2.60
CA LEU A 316 -21.54 -17.39 -3.10
C LEU A 316 -21.99 -15.94 -3.30
N ASP A 317 -21.14 -14.98 -2.97
CA ASP A 317 -21.36 -13.55 -3.25
C ASP A 317 -20.96 -13.14 -4.68
N THR A 318 -20.26 -14.03 -5.39
CA THR A 318 -19.64 -13.80 -6.69
C THR A 318 -20.16 -14.83 -7.71
N VAL A 319 -20.31 -14.42 -8.97
CA VAL A 319 -20.80 -15.27 -10.07
C VAL A 319 -19.96 -15.11 -11.33
N ALA A 320 -19.83 -16.20 -12.10
CA ALA A 320 -19.19 -16.22 -13.41
C ALA A 320 -20.09 -15.61 -14.52
N PRO A 321 -19.52 -15.15 -15.67
CA PRO A 321 -18.10 -15.22 -16.06
C PRO A 321 -17.23 -14.17 -15.37
N LEU A 322 -15.95 -14.52 -15.14
CA LEU A 322 -14.93 -13.62 -14.56
C LEU A 322 -13.68 -13.63 -15.45
N SER A 323 -12.97 -12.51 -15.49
CA SER A 323 -11.69 -12.38 -16.19
C SER A 323 -10.68 -11.75 -15.24
N LEU A 324 -9.54 -12.39 -15.06
CA LEU A 324 -8.43 -11.89 -14.24
C LEU A 324 -7.20 -11.69 -15.13
N SER A 325 -6.66 -10.47 -15.12
CA SER A 325 -5.37 -10.14 -15.74
C SER A 325 -4.24 -10.89 -15.03
N PRO A 326 -3.05 -11.03 -15.63
CA PRO A 326 -1.86 -11.53 -14.91
C PRO A 326 -1.68 -10.82 -13.56
N ASP A 327 -1.31 -11.58 -12.53
CA ASP A 327 -1.15 -11.18 -11.13
C ASP A 327 -2.42 -10.66 -10.40
N GLU A 328 -3.55 -10.53 -11.11
CA GLU A 328 -4.81 -10.09 -10.52
C GLU A 328 -5.39 -11.16 -9.60
N SER A 329 -5.99 -10.71 -8.50
CA SER A 329 -6.62 -11.57 -7.50
C SER A 329 -8.05 -11.11 -7.18
N LEU A 330 -8.92 -12.06 -6.89
CA LEU A 330 -10.33 -11.85 -6.55
C LEU A 330 -10.69 -12.64 -5.28
N VAL A 331 -11.29 -11.96 -4.31
CA VAL A 331 -11.85 -12.58 -3.11
C VAL A 331 -13.29 -13.01 -3.40
N VAL A 332 -13.63 -14.25 -3.07
CA VAL A 332 -14.98 -14.80 -3.16
C VAL A 332 -15.47 -15.15 -1.76
N GLY A 333 -16.57 -14.53 -1.35
CA GLY A 333 -17.22 -14.80 -0.07
C GLY A 333 -18.25 -15.92 -0.17
N VAL A 334 -18.31 -16.76 0.87
CA VAL A 334 -19.24 -17.88 1.00
C VAL A 334 -20.00 -17.74 2.31
N THR A 335 -21.34 -17.72 2.23
CA THR A 335 -22.22 -17.71 3.40
C THR A 335 -22.88 -19.07 3.58
N PHE A 336 -22.72 -19.67 4.76
CA PHE A 336 -23.33 -20.94 5.14
C PHE A 336 -24.53 -20.72 6.07
N THR A 337 -25.71 -21.17 5.66
CA THR A 337 -26.96 -21.14 6.42
C THR A 337 -27.58 -22.55 6.45
N PRO A 338 -27.32 -23.38 7.48
CA PRO A 338 -27.83 -24.75 7.51
C PRO A 338 -29.36 -24.79 7.61
N SER A 339 -30.01 -25.51 6.69
CA SER A 339 -31.47 -25.71 6.69
C SER A 339 -31.92 -26.96 7.48
N SER A 340 -30.97 -27.78 7.92
CA SER A 340 -31.24 -29.00 8.68
C SER A 340 -30.10 -29.35 9.64
N ILE A 341 -30.41 -30.19 10.64
CA ILE A 341 -29.43 -30.67 11.61
C ILE A 341 -28.55 -31.74 10.97
N GLY A 342 -27.23 -31.65 11.17
CA GLY A 342 -26.25 -32.64 10.72
C GLY A 342 -25.13 -32.04 9.87
N ALA A 343 -24.22 -32.89 9.42
CA ALA A 343 -23.12 -32.48 8.54
C ALA A 343 -23.66 -32.14 7.15
N ILE A 344 -23.26 -30.98 6.63
CA ILE A 344 -23.62 -30.45 5.33
C ILE A 344 -22.32 -30.11 4.61
N ASN A 345 -22.08 -30.75 3.47
CA ASN A 345 -20.89 -30.54 2.65
C ASN A 345 -21.31 -30.15 1.23
N ASP A 346 -20.47 -29.40 0.55
CA ASP A 346 -20.61 -29.03 -0.85
C ASP A 346 -19.23 -28.77 -1.47
N GLU A 347 -19.18 -28.55 -2.78
CA GLU A 347 -17.98 -28.18 -3.49
C GLU A 347 -18.28 -26.98 -4.41
N VAL A 348 -17.43 -25.96 -4.36
CA VAL A 348 -17.42 -24.91 -5.39
C VAL A 348 -16.58 -25.41 -6.56
N THR A 349 -17.19 -25.50 -7.73
CA THR A 349 -16.51 -25.84 -8.98
C THR A 349 -16.19 -24.58 -9.76
N LEU A 350 -14.92 -24.46 -10.16
CA LEU A 350 -14.42 -23.37 -11.00
C LEU A 350 -13.93 -23.95 -12.33
N VAL A 351 -14.45 -23.50 -13.47
CA VAL A 351 -13.98 -23.93 -14.80
C VAL A 351 -13.30 -22.77 -15.52
N SER A 352 -12.02 -22.92 -15.84
CA SER A 352 -11.20 -21.87 -16.42
C SER A 352 -10.57 -22.26 -17.77
N ASN A 353 -9.94 -21.28 -18.43
CA ASN A 353 -9.10 -21.49 -19.61
C ASN A 353 -7.65 -21.90 -19.30
N ASP A 354 -7.32 -22.24 -18.05
CA ASP A 354 -6.02 -22.83 -17.67
C ASP A 354 -5.97 -24.28 -18.19
N ALA A 355 -5.65 -24.44 -19.47
CA ALA A 355 -5.55 -25.75 -20.11
C ALA A 355 -4.22 -26.47 -19.82
N PHE A 356 -3.24 -25.79 -19.20
CA PHE A 356 -1.90 -26.32 -19.04
C PHE A 356 -1.74 -27.04 -17.70
N GLU A 357 -2.36 -26.52 -16.65
CA GLU A 357 -2.26 -27.08 -15.30
C GLU A 357 -3.61 -27.59 -14.80
N MET A 358 -4.61 -26.71 -14.67
CA MET A 358 -5.91 -27.07 -14.09
C MET A 358 -7.09 -26.33 -14.73
N ALA A 359 -7.74 -26.97 -15.72
CA ALA A 359 -8.95 -26.41 -16.33
C ALA A 359 -10.16 -26.39 -15.38
N THR A 360 -10.07 -27.12 -14.25
CA THR A 360 -11.10 -27.15 -13.22
C THR A 360 -10.47 -27.16 -11.83
N ALA A 361 -10.79 -26.15 -11.01
CA ALA A 361 -10.40 -26.06 -9.61
C ALA A 361 -11.61 -26.32 -8.69
N ILE A 362 -11.36 -26.83 -7.48
CA ILE A 362 -12.40 -27.17 -6.51
C ILE A 362 -12.07 -26.53 -5.16
N VAL A 363 -13.06 -25.89 -4.54
CA VAL A 363 -13.01 -25.50 -3.12
C VAL A 363 -14.01 -26.35 -2.35
N THR A 364 -13.54 -27.09 -1.36
CA THR A 364 -14.41 -27.93 -0.52
C THR A 364 -15.07 -27.09 0.57
N LEU A 365 -16.37 -27.27 0.76
CA LEU A 365 -17.17 -26.58 1.77
C LEU A 365 -17.71 -27.59 2.78
N SER A 366 -17.55 -27.32 4.08
CA SER A 366 -18.11 -28.15 5.14
C SER A 366 -18.67 -27.35 6.29
N GLY A 367 -19.77 -27.82 6.88
CA GLY A 367 -20.35 -27.27 8.09
C GLY A 367 -21.28 -28.26 8.77
N VAL A 368 -21.76 -27.92 9.97
CA VAL A 368 -22.70 -28.74 10.74
C VAL A 368 -23.86 -27.86 11.21
N GLY A 369 -25.07 -28.18 10.76
CA GLY A 369 -26.28 -27.62 11.33
C GLY A 369 -26.54 -28.17 12.72
N ILE A 370 -26.66 -27.30 13.71
CA ILE A 370 -27.00 -27.66 15.10
C ILE A 370 -28.34 -27.07 15.52
N ASP A 371 -29.08 -27.80 16.34
CA ASP A 371 -30.43 -27.38 16.77
C ASP A 371 -30.33 -26.28 17.84
N PRO A 372 -30.93 -25.09 17.68
CA PRO A 372 -30.81 -24.01 18.67
C PRO A 372 -31.45 -24.36 20.03
N PRO A 373 -30.99 -23.76 21.15
CA PRO A 373 -31.72 -23.81 22.41
C PRO A 373 -33.02 -22.98 22.31
N ILE A 374 -34.10 -23.44 22.95
CA ILE A 374 -35.38 -22.74 22.97
C ILE A 374 -35.78 -22.52 24.42
N ILE A 375 -35.68 -21.29 24.90
CA ILE A 375 -36.03 -20.93 26.29
C ILE A 375 -37.54 -20.77 26.48
N GLY A 376 -38.07 -21.29 27.59
CA GLY A 376 -39.40 -21.00 28.10
C GLY A 376 -39.38 -20.74 29.60
N VAL A 377 -40.22 -19.84 30.09
CA VAL A 377 -40.34 -19.52 31.53
C VAL A 377 -41.78 -19.73 31.96
N THR A 378 -42.04 -20.44 33.06
CA THR A 378 -43.41 -20.69 33.55
C THR A 378 -43.53 -20.59 35.09
N PRO A 379 -44.61 -20.00 35.63
CA PRO A 379 -45.63 -19.23 34.92
C PRO A 379 -45.09 -17.89 34.40
N ASP A 380 -45.68 -17.37 33.32
CA ASP A 380 -45.29 -16.10 32.70
C ASP A 380 -45.52 -14.89 33.63
N ALA A 381 -46.36 -15.05 34.66
CA ALA A 381 -46.61 -14.05 35.69
C ALA A 381 -47.01 -14.70 37.03
N LEU A 382 -46.71 -14.02 38.13
CA LEU A 382 -47.15 -14.36 39.49
C LEU A 382 -48.00 -13.23 40.07
N ALA A 383 -49.13 -13.56 40.69
CA ALA A 383 -49.99 -12.61 41.42
C ALA A 383 -50.09 -13.06 42.88
N LEU A 384 -49.45 -12.32 43.79
CA LEU A 384 -49.24 -12.72 45.18
C LEU A 384 -49.79 -11.67 46.15
N THR A 385 -50.32 -12.13 47.30
CA THR A 385 -50.71 -11.26 48.43
C THR A 385 -49.85 -11.59 49.64
N VAL A 386 -49.21 -10.58 50.24
CA VAL A 386 -48.39 -10.74 51.45
C VAL A 386 -48.69 -9.59 52.43
N ASN A 387 -48.69 -9.86 53.74
CA ASN A 387 -48.91 -8.81 54.73
C ASN A 387 -47.67 -7.90 54.82
N LYS A 388 -47.89 -6.64 55.23
CA LYS A 388 -46.79 -5.69 55.46
C LYS A 388 -45.79 -6.24 56.47
N GLY A 389 -44.54 -6.41 56.04
CA GLY A 389 -43.43 -6.87 56.87
C GLY A 389 -43.17 -8.38 56.81
N ASP A 390 -44.05 -9.16 56.19
CA ASP A 390 -43.83 -10.57 55.91
C ASP A 390 -43.05 -10.74 54.59
N SER A 391 -42.39 -11.89 54.42
CA SER A 391 -41.78 -12.30 53.15
C SER A 391 -42.49 -13.55 52.62
N ILE A 392 -42.57 -13.67 51.29
CA ILE A 392 -43.14 -14.82 50.58
C ILE A 392 -42.09 -15.35 49.59
N THR A 393 -42.10 -16.66 49.34
CA THR A 393 -41.22 -17.31 48.37
C THR A 393 -42.08 -18.12 47.41
N GLU A 394 -41.83 -17.95 46.11
CA GLU A 394 -42.46 -18.69 45.03
C GLU A 394 -41.40 -19.14 44.04
N SER A 395 -41.69 -20.18 43.27
CA SER A 395 -40.79 -20.71 42.24
C SER A 395 -41.32 -20.43 40.84
N ILE A 396 -40.43 -20.04 39.93
CA ILE A 396 -40.63 -20.10 38.47
C ILE A 396 -39.73 -21.19 37.90
N ASN A 397 -40.13 -21.77 36.76
CA ASN A 397 -39.35 -22.76 36.04
C ASN A 397 -38.77 -22.14 34.77
N ILE A 398 -37.47 -22.33 34.55
CA ILE A 398 -36.82 -22.12 33.25
C ILE A 398 -36.77 -23.49 32.56
N THR A 399 -37.20 -23.54 31.32
CA THR A 399 -37.23 -24.73 30.49
C THR A 399 -36.43 -24.48 29.22
N ASN A 400 -35.72 -25.49 28.75
CA ASN A 400 -35.11 -25.52 27.44
C ASN A 400 -35.79 -26.62 26.63
N THR A 401 -36.58 -26.23 25.64
CA THR A 401 -37.26 -27.15 24.73
C THR A 401 -36.52 -27.32 23.41
N GLY A 402 -35.38 -26.66 23.23
CA GLY A 402 -34.52 -26.79 22.05
C GLY A 402 -33.50 -27.92 22.17
N GLY A 403 -32.74 -28.17 21.10
CA GLY A 403 -31.82 -29.32 21.02
C GLY A 403 -30.40 -29.06 21.51
N SER A 404 -30.00 -27.80 21.71
CA SER A 404 -28.69 -27.42 22.26
C SER A 404 -28.77 -26.98 23.72
N VAL A 405 -27.62 -26.92 24.40
CA VAL A 405 -27.52 -26.41 25.77
C VAL A 405 -27.98 -24.96 25.82
N LEU A 406 -28.90 -24.65 26.74
CA LEU A 406 -29.31 -23.29 27.05
C LEU A 406 -28.43 -22.77 28.18
N ASP A 407 -27.52 -21.87 27.86
CA ASP A 407 -26.83 -21.05 28.84
C ASP A 407 -27.75 -19.87 29.20
N TYR A 408 -28.17 -19.79 30.46
CA TYR A 408 -29.06 -18.73 30.94
C TYR A 408 -28.42 -17.97 32.10
N SER A 409 -28.70 -16.68 32.19
CA SER A 409 -28.37 -15.85 33.36
C SER A 409 -29.64 -15.16 33.86
N VAL A 410 -29.74 -14.94 35.17
CA VAL A 410 -30.86 -14.23 35.79
C VAL A 410 -30.31 -13.09 36.61
N THR A 411 -30.75 -11.87 36.31
CA THR A 411 -30.40 -10.68 37.11
C THR A 411 -31.61 -10.31 37.99
N PRO A 412 -31.50 -10.35 39.33
CA PRO A 412 -32.59 -9.93 40.19
C PRO A 412 -32.83 -8.42 40.06
N PRO A 413 -34.10 -7.95 40.03
CA PRO A 413 -34.37 -6.52 40.09
C PRO A 413 -33.89 -5.95 41.44
N TYR A 414 -33.23 -4.79 41.39
CA TYR A 414 -32.71 -4.12 42.58
C TYR A 414 -33.86 -3.64 43.49
N PHE A 415 -34.05 -4.29 44.64
CA PHE A 415 -34.88 -3.75 45.72
C PHE A 415 -34.06 -2.75 46.54
N GLY A 416 -34.31 -1.46 46.34
CA GLY A 416 -33.70 -0.42 47.17
C GLY A 416 -34.15 -0.55 48.62
N SER A 417 -33.28 -1.05 49.51
CA SER A 417 -33.35 -0.65 50.91
C SER A 417 -32.91 0.82 50.99
N THR A 418 -33.39 1.55 51.99
CA THR A 418 -33.09 2.96 52.25
C THR A 418 -31.61 3.26 52.58
N ASP A 419 -30.67 2.35 52.31
CA ASP A 419 -29.23 2.53 52.53
C ASP A 419 -28.46 2.99 51.27
N GLN A 420 -29.13 3.74 50.38
CA GLN A 420 -28.50 4.42 49.24
C GLN A 420 -27.60 5.61 49.62
N ALA A 421 -27.32 5.83 50.91
CA ALA A 421 -26.40 6.88 51.36
C ALA A 421 -24.97 6.39 51.66
N ASN A 422 -24.70 5.06 51.64
CA ASN A 422 -23.41 4.50 52.07
C ASN A 422 -22.85 3.38 51.17
N ALA A 423 -23.33 3.21 49.94
CA ALA A 423 -22.63 2.36 48.98
C ALA A 423 -21.27 3.00 48.68
N THR A 424 -20.18 2.34 49.10
CA THR A 424 -18.83 2.75 48.72
C THR A 424 -18.70 2.57 47.21
N PRO A 425 -18.23 3.57 46.45
CA PRO A 425 -18.02 3.43 45.02
C PRO A 425 -17.15 2.20 44.75
N GLN A 426 -17.64 1.23 43.97
CA GLN A 426 -16.74 0.21 43.44
C GLN A 426 -15.77 0.90 42.49
N ILE A 427 -14.52 1.04 42.93
CA ILE A 427 -13.42 1.49 42.08
C ILE A 427 -13.08 0.33 41.17
N TYR A 428 -13.59 0.38 39.94
CA TYR A 428 -13.09 -0.46 38.87
C TYR A 428 -11.71 0.07 38.45
N PRO A 429 -10.73 -0.81 38.16
CA PRO A 429 -9.45 -0.35 37.65
C PRO A 429 -9.67 0.42 36.35
N GLN A 430 -9.14 1.64 36.29
CA GLN A 430 -9.03 2.40 35.05
C GLN A 430 -8.20 1.56 34.08
N LEU A 431 -8.85 1.05 33.03
CA LEU A 431 -8.16 0.38 31.94
C LEU A 431 -7.61 1.46 31.01
N GLU A 432 -6.34 1.82 31.21
CA GLU A 432 -5.58 2.64 30.28
C GLU A 432 -5.32 1.83 29.01
N PHE A 433 -5.98 2.19 27.92
CA PHE A 433 -5.74 1.59 26.61
C PHE A 433 -5.00 2.56 25.70
N ALA A 434 -4.16 2.03 24.81
CA ALA A 434 -3.54 2.84 23.76
C ALA A 434 -4.62 3.46 22.85
N LYS A 435 -4.42 4.73 22.44
CA LYS A 435 -5.31 5.42 21.50
C LYS A 435 -5.43 4.63 20.20
N ILE A 436 -6.67 4.28 19.83
CA ILE A 436 -7.00 3.83 18.47
C ILE A 436 -6.80 5.04 17.55
N ARG A 437 -6.04 4.86 16.47
CA ARG A 437 -5.50 5.97 15.66
C ARG A 437 -6.40 6.42 14.51
N SER A 438 -7.41 5.63 14.13
CA SER A 438 -8.45 6.05 13.18
C SER A 438 -9.70 5.17 13.28
N LYS A 439 -10.82 5.64 12.72
CA LYS A 439 -12.11 4.91 12.66
C LYS A 439 -11.99 3.62 11.85
N GLU A 440 -11.19 3.64 10.79
CA GLU A 440 -11.00 2.56 9.80
C GLU A 440 -10.17 1.40 10.36
N ALA A 441 -9.31 1.67 11.36
CA ALA A 441 -8.52 0.63 12.00
C ALA A 441 -9.37 -0.34 12.85
N GLY A 442 -10.61 0.05 13.19
CA GLY A 442 -11.49 -0.73 14.06
C GLY A 442 -10.99 -0.86 15.51
N ASP A 443 -11.87 -1.26 16.42
CA ASP A 443 -11.49 -1.64 17.78
C ASP A 443 -11.45 -3.16 17.91
N THR A 444 -10.26 -3.74 17.97
CA THR A 444 -10.08 -5.19 18.17
C THR A 444 -10.03 -5.58 19.65
N ARG A 445 -10.13 -4.61 20.58
CA ARG A 445 -10.09 -4.88 22.02
C ARG A 445 -11.37 -5.60 22.42
N LYS A 446 -11.21 -6.75 23.09
CA LYS A 446 -12.31 -7.40 23.80
C LYS A 446 -12.32 -6.84 25.22
N GLY A 447 -13.43 -6.21 25.61
CA GLY A 447 -13.64 -5.83 27.01
C GLY A 447 -13.53 -7.05 27.93
N PRO A 448 -13.31 -6.86 29.24
CA PRO A 448 -13.40 -7.97 30.18
C PRO A 448 -14.75 -8.69 30.01
N ALA A 449 -14.74 -10.02 30.03
CA ALA A 449 -15.96 -10.81 29.94
C ALA A 449 -16.88 -10.41 31.10
N PHE A 450 -17.93 -9.63 30.80
CA PHE A 450 -18.98 -9.40 31.77
C PHE A 450 -19.67 -10.74 31.99
N MET A 451 -19.78 -11.18 33.25
CA MET A 451 -20.45 -12.45 33.58
C MET A 451 -21.91 -12.50 33.10
N ASN A 452 -22.53 -11.33 32.86
CA ASN A 452 -23.85 -11.21 32.26
C ASN A 452 -23.75 -10.23 31.08
N ALA A 453 -23.68 -10.73 29.86
CA ALA A 453 -23.77 -9.95 28.62
C ALA A 453 -25.23 -9.54 28.28
N SER A 454 -26.00 -9.32 29.36
CA SER A 454 -27.38 -8.86 29.42
C SER A 454 -27.63 -8.26 30.81
N GLY A 455 -28.51 -7.28 30.95
CA GLY A 455 -28.82 -6.69 32.26
C GLY A 455 -30.18 -6.00 32.35
N GLY A 456 -30.55 -5.63 33.56
CA GLY A 456 -31.94 -5.26 33.90
C GLY A 456 -32.80 -6.50 34.27
N PRO A 457 -34.11 -6.32 34.53
CA PRO A 457 -34.79 -5.03 34.55
C PRO A 457 -34.38 -4.17 35.75
N GLY A 458 -34.16 -2.87 35.51
CA GLY A 458 -34.27 -1.87 36.58
C GLY A 458 -35.68 -1.87 37.18
N THR A 459 -35.94 -1.13 38.27
CA THR A 459 -37.26 -1.10 38.94
C THR A 459 -38.45 -0.73 38.03
N PHE A 460 -38.18 -0.08 36.89
CA PHE A 460 -39.19 0.27 35.88
C PHE A 460 -39.35 -0.78 34.76
N GLY A 461 -38.36 -1.62 34.49
CA GLY A 461 -38.48 -2.70 33.48
C GLY A 461 -37.50 -2.68 32.30
N TYR A 462 -36.66 -1.66 32.12
CA TYR A 462 -35.69 -1.61 31.01
C TYR A 462 -34.63 -2.71 31.12
N THR A 463 -34.38 -3.42 30.02
CA THR A 463 -33.36 -4.48 29.88
C THR A 463 -32.39 -4.16 28.73
N TRP A 464 -31.22 -4.80 28.71
CA TRP A 464 -30.24 -4.72 27.61
C TRP A 464 -29.60 -6.08 27.35
N VAL A 465 -29.12 -6.30 26.11
CA VAL A 465 -28.37 -7.48 25.65
C VAL A 465 -27.38 -7.04 24.56
N ASP A 466 -26.17 -7.61 24.52
CA ASP A 466 -25.18 -7.30 23.50
C ASP A 466 -25.23 -8.26 22.30
N ASN A 467 -24.56 -7.90 21.21
CA ASN A 467 -24.51 -8.71 19.98
C ASN A 467 -23.75 -10.04 20.15
N ASN A 468 -22.88 -10.15 21.16
CA ASN A 468 -22.18 -11.41 21.47
C ASN A 468 -23.11 -12.44 22.14
N SER A 469 -24.31 -12.02 22.52
CA SER A 469 -25.25 -12.80 23.35
C SER A 469 -26.65 -12.83 22.76
N GLY A 470 -26.75 -12.75 21.42
CA GLY A 470 -28.03 -12.78 20.69
C GLY A 470 -28.79 -11.47 20.67
N GLY A 471 -28.14 -10.35 21.03
CA GLY A 471 -28.65 -9.01 20.80
C GLY A 471 -28.56 -8.58 19.34
N PRO A 472 -28.97 -7.33 19.02
CA PRO A 472 -28.96 -6.81 17.65
C PRO A 472 -27.59 -6.96 16.96
N ALA A 473 -27.59 -7.31 15.68
CA ALA A 473 -26.38 -7.34 14.87
C ALA A 473 -25.72 -5.96 14.83
N TYR A 474 -24.40 -5.92 14.66
CA TYR A 474 -23.68 -4.67 14.48
C TYR A 474 -24.10 -4.04 13.14
N ASP A 475 -24.82 -2.93 13.21
CA ASP A 475 -25.27 -2.14 12.05
C ASP A 475 -25.04 -0.65 12.34
N PHE A 476 -23.78 -0.22 12.30
CA PHE A 476 -23.41 1.16 12.58
C PHE A 476 -23.67 2.04 11.37
N ILE A 477 -24.65 2.95 11.50
CA ILE A 477 -24.96 3.95 10.47
C ILE A 477 -24.10 5.19 10.71
N ASP A 478 -23.08 5.38 9.88
CA ASP A 478 -22.29 6.61 9.92
C ASP A 478 -23.04 7.78 9.27
N ILE A 479 -23.42 8.76 10.09
CA ILE A 479 -24.11 9.98 9.66
C ILE A 479 -23.19 11.20 9.63
N SER A 480 -21.88 11.06 9.73
CA SER A 480 -20.94 12.20 9.69
C SER A 480 -21.05 13.05 8.41
N THR A 481 -21.54 12.47 7.31
CA THR A 481 -21.76 13.18 6.03
C THR A 481 -23.22 13.55 5.76
N SER A 482 -24.19 12.90 6.44
CA SER A 482 -25.63 13.06 6.18
C SER A 482 -26.43 13.65 7.34
N GLY A 483 -25.88 13.61 8.55
CA GLY A 483 -26.45 14.10 9.80
C GLY A 483 -26.32 15.61 9.96
N THR A 484 -26.90 16.14 11.02
CA THR A 484 -26.89 17.59 11.30
C THR A 484 -25.92 17.86 12.43
N LEU A 485 -24.82 18.56 12.13
CA LEU A 485 -23.84 18.94 13.15
C LEU A 485 -24.51 19.78 14.26
N ILE A 486 -24.30 19.37 15.51
CA ILE A 486 -24.78 20.03 16.72
C ILE A 486 -23.60 20.64 17.46
N ASP A 487 -23.63 21.96 17.63
CA ASP A 487 -22.59 22.70 18.35
C ASP A 487 -22.78 22.58 19.87
N VAL A 488 -22.10 21.60 20.46
CA VAL A 488 -22.10 21.34 21.91
C VAL A 488 -20.78 21.72 22.59
N GLY A 489 -19.73 22.10 21.85
CA GLY A 489 -18.39 22.30 22.43
C GLY A 489 -17.86 21.09 23.21
N GLY A 490 -16.96 21.30 24.17
CA GLY A 490 -16.38 20.22 25.00
C GLY A 490 -17.29 19.72 26.10
N ASP A 491 -17.96 20.64 26.80
CA ASP A 491 -18.77 20.34 27.99
C ASP A 491 -20.23 20.76 27.86
N GLY A 492 -20.63 21.24 26.68
CA GLY A 492 -21.96 21.76 26.45
C GLY A 492 -22.97 20.68 26.05
N ASN A 493 -24.18 21.16 25.78
CA ASN A 493 -25.31 20.34 25.40
C ASN A 493 -26.30 21.17 24.58
N ALA A 494 -27.11 20.48 23.79
CA ALA A 494 -28.13 21.11 22.96
C ALA A 494 -29.40 20.25 22.91
N ALA A 495 -30.56 20.90 23.02
CA ALA A 495 -31.86 20.24 22.87
C ALA A 495 -32.24 20.11 21.39
N VAL A 496 -32.76 18.94 21.02
CA VAL A 496 -33.24 18.60 19.68
C VAL A 496 -34.66 18.05 19.80
N GLU A 497 -35.56 18.55 18.95
CA GLU A 497 -36.93 18.04 18.84
C GLU A 497 -36.93 16.66 18.17
N LEU A 498 -37.66 15.72 18.75
CA LEU A 498 -37.88 14.40 18.18
C LEU A 498 -39.04 14.46 17.17
N PRO A 499 -38.90 13.81 16.00
CA PRO A 499 -39.98 13.78 15.01
C PRO A 499 -41.14 12.85 15.41
N PHE A 500 -41.07 12.22 16.59
CA PHE A 500 -42.05 11.31 17.15
C PHE A 500 -42.05 11.40 18.68
N GLU A 501 -43.14 10.93 19.28
CA GLU A 501 -43.26 10.81 20.73
C GLU A 501 -42.47 9.60 21.24
N PHE A 502 -41.53 9.82 22.16
CA PHE A 502 -40.70 8.77 22.76
C PHE A 502 -41.07 8.55 24.21
N ASN A 503 -41.64 7.39 24.54
CA ASN A 503 -41.96 7.05 25.93
C ASN A 503 -40.71 6.60 26.69
N PHE A 504 -40.27 7.40 27.66
CA PHE A 504 -39.14 7.08 28.53
C PHE A 504 -39.58 7.01 30.00
N PHE A 505 -39.37 5.85 30.64
CA PHE A 505 -39.87 5.59 32.00
C PHE A 505 -41.35 5.96 32.21
N GLY A 506 -42.20 5.72 31.21
CA GLY A 506 -43.64 5.92 31.30
C GLY A 506 -44.11 7.34 31.03
N ASN A 507 -43.21 8.28 30.73
CA ASN A 507 -43.57 9.63 30.30
C ASN A 507 -43.15 9.85 28.85
N ASP A 508 -44.05 10.44 28.08
CA ASP A 508 -43.85 10.78 26.68
C ASP A 508 -42.95 12.01 26.55
N GLN A 509 -41.94 11.91 25.67
CA GLN A 509 -40.94 12.94 25.39
C GLN A 509 -41.04 13.35 23.92
N ASP A 510 -41.01 14.66 23.66
CA ASP A 510 -41.00 15.26 22.32
C ASP A 510 -39.64 15.86 21.94
N SER A 511 -38.69 15.88 22.87
CA SER A 511 -37.35 16.42 22.67
C SER A 511 -36.33 15.65 23.50
N VAL A 512 -35.06 15.74 23.11
CA VAL A 512 -33.92 15.16 23.83
C VAL A 512 -32.78 16.16 23.87
N THR A 513 -32.07 16.23 25.00
CA THR A 513 -30.84 17.01 25.13
C THR A 513 -29.62 16.14 24.89
N ILE A 514 -28.79 16.52 23.94
CA ILE A 514 -27.57 15.83 23.53
C ILE A 514 -26.38 16.50 24.20
N ALA A 515 -25.55 15.75 24.94
CA ALA A 515 -24.37 16.27 25.62
C ALA A 515 -23.08 15.84 24.93
N ALA A 516 -22.10 16.75 24.91
CA ALA A 516 -20.75 16.50 24.36
C ALA A 516 -20.07 15.27 24.98
N ASN A 517 -20.34 15.04 26.26
CA ASN A 517 -19.78 13.98 27.10
C ASN A 517 -20.43 12.58 26.89
N GLY A 518 -21.07 12.35 25.75
CA GLY A 518 -21.47 11.01 25.28
C GLY A 518 -22.73 10.41 25.92
N PHE A 519 -23.67 11.27 26.33
CA PHE A 519 -24.98 10.88 26.83
C PHE A 519 -26.11 11.77 26.27
N LEU A 520 -27.34 11.25 26.33
CA LEU A 520 -28.58 11.93 26.01
C LEU A 520 -29.44 12.04 27.26
N THR A 521 -30.09 13.17 27.52
CA THR A 521 -31.03 13.30 28.65
C THR A 521 -32.34 13.97 28.24
N PHE A 522 -33.42 13.56 28.91
CA PHE A 522 -34.74 14.14 28.80
C PHE A 522 -35.03 15.14 29.92
N ALA A 523 -34.02 15.43 30.76
CA ALA A 523 -34.08 16.43 31.83
C ALA A 523 -33.14 17.61 31.54
N PRO A 524 -33.40 18.80 32.14
CA PRO A 524 -32.48 19.93 32.02
C PRO A 524 -31.08 19.58 32.52
N VAL A 525 -30.06 19.79 31.69
CA VAL A 525 -28.66 19.60 32.08
C VAL A 525 -28.20 20.78 32.94
N VAL A 526 -27.71 20.50 34.15
CA VAL A 526 -27.06 21.48 35.03
C VAL A 526 -25.57 21.19 35.15
N GLY A 527 -24.74 22.18 34.82
CA GLY A 527 -23.26 22.05 34.86
C GLY A 527 -22.68 21.23 33.70
N SER A 528 -21.37 20.92 33.79
CA SER A 528 -20.58 20.33 32.69
C SER A 528 -20.58 18.79 32.64
N ASN A 529 -21.02 18.10 33.70
CA ASN A 529 -21.21 16.63 33.77
C ASN A 529 -20.19 15.76 32.98
N PHE A 530 -18.89 16.03 33.08
CA PHE A 530 -17.81 15.28 32.42
C PHE A 530 -17.37 14.03 33.19
N THR A 531 -17.74 13.91 34.47
CA THR A 531 -17.38 12.75 35.31
C THR A 531 -18.55 11.78 35.39
N ASN A 532 -18.35 10.53 34.96
CA ASN A 532 -19.37 9.51 35.05
C ASN A 532 -19.62 9.04 36.49
N ALA A 533 -20.86 8.62 36.75
CA ALA A 533 -21.30 8.12 38.04
C ALA A 533 -22.01 6.77 37.91
N GLN A 534 -22.21 6.09 39.04
CA GLN A 534 -22.99 4.86 39.11
C GLN A 534 -24.44 5.11 38.70
N ILE A 535 -25.05 4.17 37.97
CA ILE A 535 -26.47 4.19 37.62
C ILE A 535 -27.16 3.02 38.36
N PRO A 536 -28.26 3.24 39.12
CA PRO A 536 -28.92 4.52 39.36
C PRO A 536 -28.18 5.41 40.38
N SER A 537 -28.32 6.73 40.25
CA SER A 537 -27.85 7.74 41.23
C SER A 537 -28.95 8.76 41.52
N VAL A 538 -28.80 9.51 42.62
CA VAL A 538 -29.59 10.71 42.93
C VAL A 538 -28.92 12.01 42.46
N THR A 539 -27.68 11.93 41.96
CA THR A 539 -26.92 13.07 41.44
C THR A 539 -27.21 13.26 39.96
N GLU A 540 -27.35 14.52 39.52
CA GLU A 540 -27.46 14.85 38.09
C GLU A 540 -26.20 14.43 37.30
N PRO A 541 -26.32 14.13 35.99
CA PRO A 541 -27.54 14.13 35.20
C PRO A 541 -28.45 12.93 35.52
N ASN A 542 -29.76 13.16 35.55
CA ASN A 542 -30.78 12.11 35.64
C ASN A 542 -31.56 11.99 34.33
N TYR A 543 -32.44 10.98 34.26
CA TYR A 543 -33.36 10.80 33.14
C TYR A 543 -32.64 10.72 31.78
N PHE A 544 -31.57 9.91 31.75
CA PHE A 544 -30.60 9.90 30.66
C PHE A 544 -30.28 8.49 30.15
N ILE A 545 -29.71 8.45 28.94
CA ILE A 545 -29.16 7.28 28.26
C ILE A 545 -27.67 7.58 28.03
N ALA A 546 -26.77 6.73 28.49
CA ALA A 546 -25.33 6.92 28.38
C ALA A 546 -24.66 5.71 27.72
N PRO A 547 -24.56 5.69 26.37
CA PRO A 547 -23.80 4.68 25.66
C PRO A 547 -22.30 4.74 26.01
N LEU A 548 -21.76 5.95 26.20
CA LEU A 548 -20.39 6.18 26.64
C LEU A 548 -20.29 7.54 27.36
N TRP A 549 -20.56 7.57 28.67
CA TRP A 549 -20.41 8.79 29.45
C TRP A 549 -18.97 8.94 29.96
N SER A 550 -18.26 9.94 29.45
CA SER A 550 -16.91 10.28 29.86
C SER A 550 -16.61 11.76 29.56
N ASP A 551 -15.41 12.20 29.92
CA ASP A 551 -14.89 13.52 29.58
C ASP A 551 -14.43 13.50 28.11
N LEU A 552 -15.36 13.81 27.21
CA LEU A 552 -15.16 13.73 25.77
C LEU A 552 -15.01 15.13 25.19
N GLU A 553 -14.09 15.29 24.24
CA GLU A 553 -13.81 16.58 23.61
C GLU A 553 -14.12 16.52 22.11
N PRO A 554 -15.41 16.49 21.71
CA PRO A 554 -15.80 16.29 20.32
C PRO A 554 -15.31 17.41 19.39
N GLN A 555 -14.97 18.60 19.91
CA GLN A 555 -14.35 19.69 19.13
C GLN A 555 -12.94 19.36 18.62
N ASN A 556 -12.28 18.33 19.16
CA ASN A 556 -10.99 17.86 18.65
C ASN A 556 -11.16 16.89 17.46
N GLY A 557 -12.38 16.45 17.17
CA GLY A 557 -12.73 15.58 16.05
C GLY A 557 -13.63 16.28 15.02
N THR A 558 -14.52 15.52 14.39
CA THR A 558 -15.47 16.03 13.40
C THR A 558 -16.75 16.62 14.02
N GLY A 559 -16.97 16.46 15.34
CA GLY A 559 -18.13 16.96 16.07
C GLY A 559 -19.20 15.90 16.39
N VAL A 560 -20.36 16.37 16.88
CA VAL A 560 -21.54 15.54 17.22
C VAL A 560 -22.61 15.77 16.15
N PHE A 561 -23.10 14.70 15.50
CA PHE A 561 -24.01 14.74 14.34
C PHE A 561 -25.36 14.10 14.60
#